data_AF-A0A953HEB1-F1
#
_entry.id   AF-A0A953HEB1-F1
#
_cell.length_a   1.000
_cell.length_b   1.000
_cell.length_c   1.000
_cell.angle_alpha   90.00
_cell.angle_beta   90.00
_cell.angle_gamma   90.00
#
_symmetry.space_group_name_H-M   'P 1'
#
loop_
_entity.id
_entity.type
_entity.pdbx_description
1 polymer ?
#
loop_
_entity_poly.entity_id
_entity_poly.type
_entity_poly.pdbx_seq_one_letter_code
_entity_poly.pdbx_strand_id
1 'polypeptide(L)'
;MPSQSDVLDRAGRDRAAELLRKLADGEITTDEFADSYPMSDDRGVRAMRQAGWLLYDDLREHKLIGKDALPAEGKAEVARWILFLRTDDDFLYPLHEGLSGCAVSLLSLFTLGQVRIGKWTGDYFPFQTKEDFERAFAEFGTTDL
;
A
#
# COMPACT_ATOMS: atom_id res chain seq x y z
N MET A 1 12.44 25.31 -4.21
CA MET A 1 11.03 25.22 -4.59
C MET A 1 10.28 24.84 -3.33
N PRO A 2 9.28 25.61 -2.88
CA PRO A 2 8.51 25.21 -1.71
C PRO A 2 7.81 23.88 -2.03
N SER A 3 7.98 22.90 -1.15
CA SER A 3 7.34 21.59 -1.20
C SER A 3 5.83 21.78 -1.29
N GLN A 4 5.17 21.10 -2.22
CA GLN A 4 3.73 20.94 -2.10
C GLN A 4 3.50 20.25 -0.74
N SER A 5 2.88 20.96 0.20
CA SER A 5 2.36 20.34 1.41
C SER A 5 1.29 19.35 0.96
N ASP A 6 1.45 18.08 1.31
CA ASP A 6 0.45 17.08 0.98
C ASP A 6 -0.87 17.49 1.66
N VAL A 7 -1.97 17.47 0.91
CA VAL A 7 -3.29 17.66 1.51
C VAL A 7 -3.58 16.39 2.31
N LEU A 8 -3.49 16.49 3.64
CA LEU A 8 -3.82 15.37 4.52
C LEU A 8 -5.33 15.10 4.49
N ASP A 9 -5.71 13.91 4.05
CA ASP A 9 -7.10 13.43 4.09
C ASP A 9 -7.22 12.32 5.14
N ARG A 10 -7.44 12.73 6.39
CA ARG A 10 -7.56 11.82 7.54
C ARG A 10 -8.64 10.77 7.34
N ALA A 11 -9.81 11.17 6.83
CA ALA A 11 -10.93 10.25 6.60
C ALA A 11 -10.62 9.27 5.46
N GLY A 12 -9.98 9.74 4.37
CA GLY A 12 -9.50 8.91 3.29
C GLY A 12 -8.45 7.90 3.76
N ARG A 13 -7.50 8.31 4.61
CA ARG A 13 -6.50 7.41 5.19
C ARG A 13 -7.11 6.35 6.10
N ASP A 14 -8.07 6.72 6.95
CA ASP A 14 -8.77 5.77 7.83
C ASP A 14 -9.55 4.74 7.02
N ARG A 15 -10.25 5.18 5.97
CA ARG A 15 -10.99 4.29 5.08
C ARG A 15 -10.07 3.37 4.29
N ALA A 16 -8.95 3.89 3.78
CA ALA A 16 -7.95 3.09 3.10
C ALA A 16 -7.34 2.01 4.01
N ALA A 17 -7.03 2.36 5.27
CA ALA A 17 -6.50 1.44 6.26
C ALA A 17 -7.49 0.30 6.59
N GLU A 18 -8.78 0.62 6.75
CA GLU A 18 -9.83 -0.37 6.96
C GLU A 18 -9.94 -1.34 5.78
N LEU A 19 -9.96 -0.82 4.55
CA LEU A 19 -10.07 -1.64 3.34
C LEU A 19 -8.86 -2.53 3.12
N LEU A 20 -7.64 -2.03 3.38
CA LEU A 20 -6.43 -2.83 3.31
C LEU A 20 -6.42 -3.99 4.31
N ARG A 21 -6.90 -3.76 5.54
CA ARG A 21 -7.06 -4.82 6.54
C ARG A 21 -8.03 -5.89 6.04
N LYS A 22 -9.25 -5.47 5.64
CA LYS A 22 -10.27 -6.37 5.10
C LYS A 22 -9.78 -7.19 3.91
N LEU A 23 -8.99 -6.59 3.02
CA LEU A 23 -8.40 -7.28 1.88
C LEU A 23 -7.37 -8.33 2.35
N ALA A 24 -6.45 -7.95 3.25
CA ALA A 24 -5.41 -8.84 3.76
C ALA A 24 -5.96 -10.03 4.57
N ASP A 25 -7.09 -9.84 5.23
CA ASP A 25 -7.82 -10.88 5.95
C ASP A 25 -8.72 -11.73 5.02
N GLY A 26 -8.82 -11.34 3.74
CA GLY A 26 -9.65 -12.00 2.75
C GLY A 26 -11.15 -11.81 2.99
N GLU A 27 -11.55 -10.79 3.74
CA GLU A 27 -12.96 -10.44 3.96
C GLU A 27 -13.62 -9.91 2.69
N ILE A 28 -12.88 -9.10 1.93
CA ILE A 28 -13.32 -8.51 0.64
C ILE A 28 -12.47 -9.04 -0.52
N THR A 29 -13.03 -8.99 -1.73
CA THR A 29 -12.29 -9.28 -2.96
C THR A 29 -11.39 -8.12 -3.37
N THR A 30 -10.44 -8.39 -4.25
CA THR A 30 -9.61 -7.36 -4.88
C THR A 30 -10.48 -6.32 -5.61
N ASP A 31 -11.57 -6.73 -6.25
CA ASP A 31 -12.48 -5.83 -6.97
C ASP A 31 -13.31 -4.97 -6.01
N GLU A 32 -13.85 -5.56 -4.94
CA GLU A 32 -14.54 -4.81 -3.87
C GLU A 32 -13.62 -3.77 -3.23
N PHE A 33 -12.34 -4.10 -3.05
CA PHE A 33 -11.33 -3.14 -2.63
C PHE A 33 -11.13 -2.03 -3.67
N ALA A 34 -10.98 -2.37 -4.96
CA ALA A 34 -10.79 -1.40 -6.05
C ALA A 34 -11.90 -0.36 -6.13
N ASP A 35 -13.14 -0.84 -6.04
CA ASP A 35 -14.38 -0.07 -6.19
C ASP A 35 -14.67 0.78 -4.96
N SER A 36 -14.31 0.28 -3.77
CA SER A 36 -14.56 0.97 -2.50
C SER A 36 -13.45 1.90 -2.06
N TYR A 37 -12.27 1.84 -2.71
CA TYR A 37 -11.10 2.61 -2.29
C TYR A 37 -11.36 4.13 -2.43
N PRO A 38 -11.05 4.95 -1.41
CA PRO A 38 -11.37 6.37 -1.42
C PRO A 38 -10.62 7.12 -2.53
N MET A 39 -11.33 7.99 -3.24
CA MET A 39 -10.71 9.00 -4.10
C MET A 39 -10.22 10.15 -3.22
N SER A 40 -8.93 10.48 -3.31
CA SER A 40 -8.31 11.48 -2.45
C SER A 40 -7.14 12.18 -3.15
N ASP A 41 -6.93 13.46 -2.81
CA ASP A 41 -5.74 14.22 -3.20
C ASP A 41 -4.55 13.93 -2.27
N ASP A 42 -4.77 13.26 -1.14
CA ASP A 42 -3.72 12.79 -0.24
C ASP A 42 -2.84 11.77 -0.96
N ARG A 43 -1.54 12.10 -1.06
CA ARG A 43 -0.57 11.28 -1.78
C ARG A 43 -0.34 9.93 -1.11
N GLY A 44 -0.45 9.86 0.22
CA GLY A 44 -0.39 8.61 0.96
C GLY A 44 -1.56 7.69 0.60
N VAL A 45 -2.78 8.22 0.55
CA VAL A 45 -3.97 7.46 0.13
C VAL A 45 -3.81 6.95 -1.30
N ARG A 46 -3.39 7.82 -2.23
CA ARG A 46 -3.16 7.46 -3.64
C ARG A 46 -2.06 6.40 -3.80
N ALA A 47 -0.96 6.53 -3.05
CA ALA A 47 0.14 5.58 -3.09
C ALA A 47 -0.27 4.20 -2.59
N MET A 48 -1.01 4.14 -1.48
CA MET A 48 -1.46 2.87 -0.93
C MET A 48 -2.48 2.17 -1.84
N ARG A 49 -3.23 2.93 -2.65
CA ARG A 49 -4.02 2.34 -3.75
C ARG A 49 -3.10 1.63 -4.73
N GLN A 50 -2.07 2.29 -5.23
CA GLN A 50 -1.11 1.72 -6.20
C GLN A 50 -0.36 0.51 -5.64
N ALA A 51 0.01 0.54 -4.36
CA ALA A 51 0.62 -0.59 -3.68
C ALA A 51 -0.35 -1.77 -3.55
N GLY A 52 -1.61 -1.50 -3.16
CA GLY A 52 -2.67 -2.51 -3.09
C GLY A 52 -2.97 -3.18 -4.42
N TRP A 53 -2.82 -2.47 -5.54
CA TRP A 53 -2.90 -3.06 -6.89
C TRP A 53 -1.89 -4.19 -7.14
N LEU A 54 -0.73 -4.20 -6.47
CA LEU A 54 0.25 -5.28 -6.59
C LEU A 54 -0.19 -6.59 -5.90
N LEU A 55 -1.27 -6.53 -5.11
CA LEU A 55 -1.87 -7.70 -4.47
C LEU A 55 -2.89 -8.40 -5.38
N TYR A 56 -3.16 -7.87 -6.57
CA TYR A 56 -4.11 -8.44 -7.53
C TYR A 56 -3.44 -9.55 -8.34
N ASP A 57 -4.19 -10.61 -8.62
CA ASP A 57 -3.91 -11.53 -9.72
C ASP A 57 -4.87 -11.17 -10.86
N ASP A 58 -4.33 -10.63 -11.96
CA ASP A 58 -5.09 -10.15 -13.13
C ASP A 58 -5.95 -11.26 -13.80
N LEU A 59 -5.78 -12.52 -13.41
CA LEU A 59 -6.47 -13.65 -14.05
C LEU A 59 -7.77 -14.07 -13.34
N ARG A 60 -8.01 -13.69 -12.08
CA ARG A 60 -9.21 -14.10 -11.32
C ARG A 60 -9.57 -13.12 -10.20
N GLU A 61 -10.84 -12.73 -10.12
CA GLU A 61 -11.41 -12.20 -8.88
C GLU A 61 -11.29 -13.27 -7.78
N HIS A 62 -10.66 -12.93 -6.66
CA HIS A 62 -10.51 -13.84 -5.55
C HIS A 62 -10.35 -13.10 -4.22
N LYS A 63 -10.56 -13.84 -3.13
CA LYS A 63 -10.22 -13.42 -1.77
C LYS A 63 -8.84 -13.95 -1.43
N LEU A 64 -8.06 -13.21 -0.62
CA LEU A 64 -6.72 -13.61 -0.19
C LEU A 64 -6.78 -14.68 0.92
N ILE A 65 -7.34 -15.86 0.60
CA ILE A 65 -7.54 -16.99 1.52
C ILE A 65 -7.01 -18.31 0.94
N GLY A 66 -6.73 -19.27 1.82
CA GLY A 66 -6.30 -20.61 1.41
C GLY A 66 -5.00 -20.58 0.62
N LYS A 67 -5.04 -21.09 -0.62
CA LYS A 67 -3.87 -21.12 -1.52
C LYS A 67 -3.48 -19.73 -2.06
N ASP A 68 -4.39 -18.77 -1.99
CA ASP A 68 -4.21 -17.40 -2.47
C ASP A 68 -4.01 -16.42 -1.30
N ALA A 69 -3.80 -16.96 -0.07
CA ALA A 69 -3.52 -16.16 1.11
C ALA A 69 -2.17 -15.45 1.02
N LEU A 70 -2.11 -14.22 1.54
CA LEU A 70 -0.84 -13.50 1.62
C LEU A 70 0.19 -14.29 2.45
N PRO A 71 1.42 -14.45 1.94
CA PRO A 71 2.52 -14.98 2.74
C PRO A 71 2.83 -14.02 3.90
N ALA A 72 3.57 -14.50 4.90
CA ALA A 72 3.87 -13.73 6.11
C ALA A 72 4.53 -12.37 5.79
N GLU A 73 5.39 -12.33 4.79
CA GLU A 73 6.05 -11.13 4.30
C GLU A 73 5.06 -10.12 3.72
N GLY A 74 4.10 -10.59 2.90
CA GLY A 74 3.04 -9.74 2.34
C GLY A 74 2.11 -9.17 3.41
N LYS A 75 1.77 -9.97 4.43
CA LYS A 75 1.00 -9.47 5.59
C LYS A 75 1.75 -8.40 6.37
N ALA A 76 3.05 -8.59 6.58
CA ALA A 76 3.89 -7.61 7.25
C ALA A 76 4.02 -6.30 6.46
N GLU A 77 4.05 -6.36 5.13
CA GLU A 77 4.02 -5.17 4.27
C GLU A 77 2.69 -4.42 4.40
N VAL A 78 1.55 -5.11 4.28
CA VAL A 78 0.22 -4.49 4.46
C VAL A 78 0.06 -3.89 5.86
N ALA A 79 0.58 -4.56 6.90
CA ALA A 79 0.62 -4.02 8.26
C ALA A 79 1.29 -2.66 8.33
N ARG A 80 2.43 -2.52 7.65
CA ARG A 80 3.20 -1.28 7.61
C ARG A 80 2.50 -0.19 6.82
N TRP A 81 1.80 -0.55 5.74
CA TRP A 81 0.98 0.39 4.97
C TRP A 81 -0.17 0.94 5.80
N ILE A 82 -0.87 0.05 6.52
CA ILE A 82 -1.93 0.42 7.47
C ILE A 82 -1.36 1.32 8.58
N LEU A 83 -0.19 0.98 9.12
CA LEU A 83 0.48 1.77 10.15
C LEU A 83 0.78 3.20 9.66
N PHE A 84 1.31 3.34 8.46
CA PHE A 84 1.57 4.64 7.86
C PHE A 84 0.30 5.44 7.62
N LEU A 85 -0.75 4.80 7.11
CA LEU A 85 -2.02 5.50 6.90
C LEU A 85 -2.54 6.06 8.22
N ARG A 86 -2.30 5.43 9.36
CA ARG A 86 -2.72 5.95 10.68
C ARG A 86 -1.92 7.17 11.16
N THR A 87 -0.76 7.45 10.57
CA THR A 87 -0.02 8.67 10.88
C THR A 87 -0.51 9.83 10.01
N ASP A 88 -0.08 11.04 10.38
CA ASP A 88 -0.28 12.26 9.61
C ASP A 88 0.99 12.62 8.79
N ASP A 89 1.91 11.67 8.62
CA ASP A 89 3.16 11.90 7.89
C ASP A 89 2.90 12.11 6.39
N ASP A 90 3.65 13.04 5.79
CA ASP A 90 3.62 13.29 4.35
C ASP A 90 4.21 12.10 3.58
N PHE A 91 3.65 11.84 2.40
CA PHE A 91 4.15 10.78 1.54
C PHE A 91 5.18 11.34 0.55
N LEU A 92 6.47 11.12 0.80
CA LEU A 92 7.51 11.83 0.03
C LEU A 92 8.02 11.09 -1.22
N TYR A 93 7.61 9.85 -1.44
CA TYR A 93 8.02 9.11 -2.62
C TYR A 93 7.23 9.54 -3.89
N PRO A 94 7.82 9.43 -5.09
CA PRO A 94 7.17 9.86 -6.33
C PRO A 94 5.99 8.95 -6.70
N LEU A 95 4.79 9.53 -6.89
CA LEU A 95 3.65 8.79 -7.41
C LEU A 95 3.90 8.42 -8.88
N HIS A 96 3.71 7.16 -9.22
CA HIS A 96 3.64 6.74 -10.62
C HIS A 96 2.20 6.90 -11.11
N GLU A 97 1.94 7.87 -11.98
CA GLU A 97 0.60 8.08 -12.50
C GLU A 97 0.30 7.06 -13.64
N GLY A 98 -0.76 6.24 -13.46
CA GLY A 98 -1.26 5.29 -14.46
C GLY A 98 -0.93 3.82 -14.20
N LEU A 99 -1.61 2.92 -14.94
CA LEU A 99 -1.40 1.45 -14.91
C LEU A 99 0.00 1.01 -15.36
N SER A 100 0.73 1.89 -16.07
CA SER A 100 2.05 1.62 -16.64
C SER A 100 3.19 1.54 -15.62
N GLY A 101 3.00 2.02 -14.37
CA GLY A 101 3.99 1.79 -13.30
C GLY A 101 3.92 0.38 -12.71
N CYS A 102 2.70 -0.15 -12.54
CA CYS A 102 2.45 -1.43 -11.85
C CYS A 102 2.42 -2.64 -12.80
N ALA A 103 1.97 -2.49 -14.05
CA ALA A 103 2.04 -3.56 -15.05
C ALA A 103 3.49 -4.00 -15.37
N VAL A 104 4.43 -3.06 -15.25
CA VAL A 104 5.85 -3.40 -15.38
C VAL A 104 6.30 -4.21 -14.16
N SER A 105 5.78 -3.95 -12.95
CA SER A 105 6.17 -4.68 -11.73
C SER A 105 5.86 -6.17 -11.83
N LEU A 106 4.71 -6.51 -12.41
CA LEU A 106 4.34 -7.88 -12.76
C LEU A 106 5.30 -8.50 -13.78
N LEU A 107 5.76 -7.75 -14.79
CA LEU A 107 6.78 -8.22 -15.74
C LEU A 107 8.16 -8.47 -15.09
N SER A 108 8.53 -7.72 -14.05
CA SER A 108 9.81 -7.94 -13.34
C SER A 108 9.85 -9.23 -12.52
N LEU A 109 8.68 -9.70 -12.04
CA LEU A 109 8.52 -10.99 -11.37
C LEU A 109 8.64 -12.16 -12.36
N PHE A 110 8.16 -12.00 -13.59
CA PHE A 110 8.30 -13.00 -14.66
C PHE A 110 9.68 -12.99 -15.37
N THR A 111 10.44 -11.88 -15.31
CA THR A 111 11.73 -11.73 -16.02
C THR A 111 12.97 -11.92 -15.13
N LEU A 112 12.84 -12.60 -13.98
CA LEU A 112 13.95 -12.85 -13.05
C LEU A 112 14.72 -11.55 -12.68
N GLY A 113 14.02 -10.42 -12.58
CA GLY A 113 14.62 -9.15 -12.15
C GLY A 113 15.44 -8.37 -13.21
N GLN A 114 15.34 -8.70 -14.50
CA GLN A 114 16.08 -7.97 -15.55
C GLN A 114 15.48 -6.59 -15.91
N VAL A 115 14.21 -6.33 -15.57
CA VAL A 115 13.59 -5.01 -15.76
C VAL A 115 13.67 -4.21 -14.46
N ARG A 116 14.56 -3.20 -14.42
CA ARG A 116 14.68 -2.26 -13.30
C ARG A 116 13.59 -1.22 -13.39
N ILE A 117 12.48 -1.51 -12.73
CA ILE A 117 11.44 -0.54 -12.45
C ILE A 117 11.92 0.25 -11.24
N GLY A 118 11.51 1.51 -11.13
CA GLY A 118 11.60 2.25 -9.88
C GLY A 118 10.79 1.53 -8.81
N LYS A 119 11.35 0.47 -8.25
CA LYS A 119 10.85 -0.23 -7.10
C LYS A 119 10.80 0.84 -6.01
N TRP A 120 9.67 0.97 -5.31
CA TRP A 120 9.59 1.80 -4.11
C TRP A 120 10.53 1.17 -3.08
N THR A 121 11.84 1.43 -3.22
CA THR A 121 12.90 0.79 -2.47
C THR A 121 13.19 1.65 -1.27
N GLY A 122 12.56 1.28 -0.16
CA GLY A 122 13.01 1.62 1.18
C GLY A 122 12.70 0.43 2.06
N ASP A 123 13.63 0.02 2.92
CA ASP A 123 13.42 -1.07 3.87
C ASP A 123 12.18 -0.83 4.76
N TYR A 124 11.77 0.44 4.86
CA TYR A 124 10.67 0.93 5.68
C TYR A 124 9.50 1.53 4.88
N PHE A 125 9.43 1.35 3.55
CA PHE A 125 8.31 1.87 2.74
C PHE A 125 6.95 1.56 3.41
N PRO A 126 6.02 2.53 3.54
CA PRO A 126 6.04 3.88 2.98
C PRO A 126 6.73 4.96 3.83
N PHE A 127 7.34 4.60 4.96
CA PHE A 127 8.12 5.52 5.77
C PHE A 127 9.47 5.84 5.11
N GLN A 128 9.96 7.07 5.31
CA GLN A 128 11.26 7.50 4.79
C GLN A 128 12.42 6.88 5.57
N THR A 129 12.26 6.78 6.88
CA THR A 129 13.31 6.36 7.80
C THR A 129 12.83 5.26 8.74
N LYS A 130 13.79 4.58 9.35
CA LYS A 130 13.53 3.59 10.40
C LYS A 130 12.89 4.26 11.61
N GLU A 131 13.36 5.47 11.92
CA GLU A 131 12.92 6.27 13.05
C GLU A 131 11.44 6.66 12.92
N ASP A 132 11.00 7.05 11.73
CA ASP A 132 9.58 7.37 11.47
C ASP A 132 8.69 6.13 11.67
N PHE A 133 9.15 4.98 11.17
CA PHE A 133 8.46 3.70 11.35
C PHE A 133 8.41 3.29 12.82
N GLU A 134 9.52 3.35 13.55
CA GLU A 134 9.58 2.97 14.97
C GLU A 134 8.73 3.90 15.84
N ARG A 135 8.72 5.20 15.54
CA ARG A 135 7.84 6.19 16.18
C ARG A 135 6.38 5.83 15.95
N ALA A 136 5.98 5.61 14.70
CA ALA A 136 4.61 5.23 14.36
C ALA A 136 4.22 3.90 15.01
N PHE A 137 5.14 2.93 15.04
CA PHE A 137 4.91 1.64 15.67
C PHE A 137 4.74 1.76 17.20
N ALA A 138 5.52 2.63 17.86
CA ALA A 138 5.36 2.90 19.28
C ALA A 138 4.02 3.57 19.60
N GLU A 139 3.51 4.43 18.70
CA GLU A 139 2.26 5.17 18.89
C GLU A 139 1.02 4.33 18.55
N PHE A 140 1.10 3.50 17.51
CA PHE A 140 -0.07 2.83 16.90
C PHE A 140 0.03 1.30 16.78
N GLY A 141 1.19 0.70 17.05
CA GLY A 141 1.51 -0.71 16.74
C GLY A 141 0.79 -1.77 17.59
N THR A 142 -0.09 -1.39 18.52
CA THR A 142 -0.84 -2.29 19.40
C THR A 142 -2.20 -2.72 18.85
N THR A 143 -2.52 -2.42 17.59
CA THR A 143 -3.79 -2.82 16.98
C THR A 143 -3.57 -4.03 16.08
N ASP A 144 -4.01 -5.20 16.55
CA ASP A 144 -3.92 -6.48 15.85
C ASP A 144 -4.36 -6.35 14.37
N LEU A 145 -3.64 -7.06 13.50
CA LEU A 145 -4.13 -7.49 12.19
C LEU A 145 -4.78 -8.85 12.38
#